data_AF-A0A1G7JU62-F1
#
_entry.id   AF-A0A1G7JU62-F1
#
_cell.length_a   1.000
_cell.length_b   1.000
_cell.length_c   1.000
_cell.angle_alpha   90.00
_cell.angle_beta   90.00
_cell.angle_gamma   90.00
#
_symmetry.space_group_name_H-M   'P 1'
#
loop_
_entity.id
_entity.type
_entity.pdbx_description
1 polymer ?
#
loop_
_entity_poly.entity_id
_entity_poly.type
_entity_poly.pdbx_seq_one_letter_code
_entity_poly.pdbx_strand_id
1 'polypeptide(L)'
;MSIQTVGMRAYSDALRHFTQVQSSLQQGAPASGETLFAKTLDQSLLRDSVDKGETFGAQADFMAYPTQAHTPATQASSFTDTATQSLNRVNELQQAKDQAIVDFASGRNQNVHELMIAMQKSSLAMKLTTAVRGKVLEAYKELSKMQF
;
A
#
# COMPACT_ATOMS: atom_id res chain seq x y z
N MET A 1 50.07 -17.65 5.62
CA MET A 1 49.76 -16.67 4.55
C MET A 1 48.27 -16.37 4.57
N SER A 2 47.98 -15.08 4.72
CA SER A 2 46.72 -14.32 4.71
C SER A 2 45.39 -14.98 4.29
N ILE A 3 44.42 -14.93 5.23
CA ILE A 3 42.96 -15.13 5.04
C ILE A 3 42.31 -13.90 4.34
N GLN A 4 43.10 -13.08 3.65
CA GLN A 4 42.66 -11.81 3.04
C GLN A 4 42.34 -11.95 1.54
N THR A 5 42.49 -13.15 0.95
CA THR A 5 42.40 -13.39 -0.50
C THR A 5 41.06 -13.93 -1.00
N VAL A 6 40.10 -14.23 -0.11
CA VAL A 6 38.76 -14.70 -0.48
C VAL A 6 37.78 -13.54 -0.64
N GLY A 7 37.87 -12.51 0.21
CA GLY A 7 36.99 -11.33 0.17
C GLY A 7 37.11 -10.48 -1.10
N MET A 8 38.30 -10.42 -1.72
CA MET A 8 38.50 -9.65 -2.94
C MET A 8 38.02 -10.35 -4.22
N ARG A 9 37.86 -11.69 -4.22
CA ARG A 9 37.36 -12.42 -5.40
C ARG A 9 35.84 -12.32 -5.54
N ALA A 10 35.11 -12.33 -4.42
CA ALA A 10 33.65 -12.19 -4.43
C ALA A 10 33.19 -10.79 -4.90
N TYR A 11 33.97 -9.75 -4.59
CA TYR A 11 33.68 -8.39 -5.08
C TYR A 11 33.96 -8.25 -6.58
N SER A 12 35.01 -8.90 -7.10
CA SER A 12 35.31 -8.88 -8.55
C SER A 12 34.30 -9.66 -9.40
N ASP A 13 33.68 -10.72 -8.85
CA ASP A 13 32.65 -11.47 -9.56
C ASP A 13 31.32 -10.68 -9.62
N ALA A 14 30.91 -10.03 -8.52
CA ALA A 14 29.69 -9.23 -8.50
C ALA A 14 29.70 -8.05 -9.50
N LEU A 15 30.87 -7.44 -9.72
CA LEU A 15 31.02 -6.32 -10.66
C LEU A 15 30.97 -6.73 -12.15
N ARG A 16 31.24 -8.00 -12.49
CA ARG A 16 31.11 -8.49 -13.87
C ARG A 16 29.68 -8.83 -14.27
N HIS A 17 28.87 -9.28 -13.31
CA HIS A 17 27.47 -9.64 -13.60
C HIS A 17 26.55 -8.43 -13.78
N PHE A 18 26.93 -7.25 -13.27
CA PHE A 18 26.15 -6.03 -13.45
C PHE A 18 26.28 -5.45 -14.87
N THR A 19 27.47 -5.51 -15.47
CA THR A 19 27.72 -5.02 -16.83
C THR A 19 27.06 -5.88 -17.92
N GLN A 20 26.78 -7.16 -17.64
CA GLN A 20 26.19 -8.09 -18.61
C GLN A 20 24.65 -7.95 -18.74
N VAL A 21 23.98 -7.42 -17.71
CA VAL A 21 22.53 -7.17 -17.72
C VAL A 21 22.18 -5.84 -18.41
N GLN A 22 23.11 -4.89 -18.45
CA GLN A 22 22.88 -3.61 -19.13
C GLN A 22 23.05 -3.71 -20.66
N SER A 23 23.89 -4.63 -21.14
CA SER A 23 24.08 -4.89 -22.58
C SER A 23 22.93 -5.63 -23.25
N SER A 24 22.10 -6.35 -22.48
CA SER A 24 20.96 -7.12 -23.02
C SER A 24 19.71 -6.28 -23.27
N LEU A 25 19.71 -4.99 -22.90
CA LEU A 25 18.58 -4.08 -23.11
C LEU A 25 18.78 -3.11 -24.29
N GLN A 26 19.89 -3.20 -25.04
CA GLN A 26 20.19 -2.26 -26.13
C GLN A 26 20.37 -2.89 -27.53
N GLN A 27 20.22 -4.21 -27.69
CA GLN A 27 20.26 -4.85 -29.01
C GLN A 27 18.86 -5.16 -29.51
N GLY A 28 18.18 -4.13 -30.03
CA GLY A 28 17.05 -4.30 -30.93
C GLY A 28 17.55 -4.55 -32.36
N ALA A 29 17.54 -5.81 -32.79
CA ALA A 29 17.53 -6.21 -34.21
C ALA A 29 16.97 -7.65 -34.34
N PRO A 30 16.33 -7.99 -35.48
CA PRO A 30 15.12 -8.82 -35.51
C PRO A 30 15.40 -10.33 -35.54
N ALA A 31 14.96 -11.04 -34.50
CA ALA A 31 14.87 -12.49 -34.52
C ALA A 31 13.48 -12.91 -35.00
N SER A 32 13.38 -13.12 -36.30
CA SER A 32 12.38 -13.95 -36.97
C SER A 32 12.22 -15.29 -36.26
N GLY A 33 11.03 -15.51 -35.69
CA GLY A 33 10.65 -16.76 -35.04
C GLY A 33 9.43 -16.51 -34.18
N GLU A 34 8.26 -16.86 -34.72
CA GLU A 34 6.90 -16.72 -34.17
C GLU A 34 6.85 -16.62 -32.64
N THR A 35 6.89 -15.39 -32.13
CA THR A 35 6.71 -15.14 -30.71
C THR A 35 5.23 -15.27 -30.34
N LEU A 36 4.97 -15.80 -29.15
CA LEU A 36 3.63 -16.06 -28.61
C LEU A 36 2.70 -14.83 -28.63
N PHE A 37 3.25 -13.63 -28.74
CA PHE A 37 2.52 -12.38 -28.94
C PHE A 37 1.78 -12.30 -30.29
N ALA A 38 2.39 -12.79 -31.39
CA ALA A 38 1.74 -12.77 -32.69
C ALA A 38 0.52 -13.70 -32.73
N LYS A 39 0.64 -14.87 -32.09
CA LYS A 39 -0.46 -15.85 -32.00
C LYS A 39 -1.64 -15.33 -31.16
N THR A 40 -1.36 -14.57 -30.09
CA THR A 40 -2.41 -13.96 -29.27
C THR A 40 -3.07 -12.75 -29.94
N LEU A 41 -2.33 -12.01 -30.77
CA LEU A 41 -2.92 -10.90 -31.53
C LEU A 41 -3.87 -11.41 -32.61
N ASP A 42 -3.46 -12.44 -33.36
CA ASP A 42 -4.26 -13.06 -34.42
C ASP A 42 -5.56 -13.67 -33.87
N GLN A 43 -5.48 -14.32 -32.69
CA GLN A 43 -6.63 -14.87 -32.00
C GLN A 43 -7.64 -13.80 -31.51
N SER A 44 -7.20 -12.56 -31.31
CA SER A 44 -8.10 -11.44 -30.98
C SER A 44 -8.82 -10.87 -32.21
N LEU A 45 -8.19 -10.97 -33.38
CA LEU A 45 -8.71 -10.45 -34.65
C LEU A 45 -9.66 -11.43 -35.35
N LEU A 46 -9.63 -12.72 -34.97
CA LEU A 46 -10.53 -13.75 -35.51
C LEU A 46 -11.90 -13.86 -34.81
N ARG A 47 -12.23 -12.98 -33.86
CA ARG A 47 -13.57 -12.94 -33.25
C ARG A 47 -14.54 -12.18 -34.15
N ASP A 48 -14.81 -12.76 -35.32
CA ASP A 48 -15.86 -12.38 -36.27
C ASP A 48 -17.23 -12.90 -35.79
N SER A 49 -17.77 -12.24 -34.78
CA SER A 49 -19.20 -12.35 -34.45
C SER A 49 -19.66 -11.12 -33.69
N VAL A 50 -19.41 -9.96 -34.30
CA VAL A 50 -20.14 -8.75 -33.98
C VAL A 50 -20.78 -8.25 -35.27
N ASP A 51 -22.10 -8.39 -35.31
CA ASP A 51 -23.02 -7.51 -36.02
C ASP A 51 -23.25 -7.73 -37.53
N LYS A 52 -24.22 -8.60 -37.83
CA LYS A 52 -25.01 -8.46 -39.06
C LYS A 52 -26.19 -7.55 -38.74
N GLY A 53 -26.31 -6.45 -39.50
CA GLY A 53 -27.29 -5.38 -39.33
C GLY A 53 -28.78 -5.76 -39.49
N GLU A 54 -29.10 -7.05 -39.52
CA GLU A 54 -30.48 -7.57 -39.55
C GLU A 54 -31.06 -7.86 -38.17
N THR A 55 -30.25 -7.76 -37.10
CA THR A 55 -30.70 -8.03 -35.71
C THR A 55 -30.84 -6.76 -34.85
N PHE A 56 -30.56 -5.58 -35.41
CA PHE A 56 -30.79 -4.29 -34.76
C PHE A 56 -32.28 -3.94 -34.76
N GLY A 57 -33.01 -4.45 -33.78
CA GLY A 57 -34.38 -3.98 -33.49
C GLY A 57 -35.31 -5.00 -32.85
N ALA A 58 -34.96 -6.29 -32.85
CA ALA A 58 -35.83 -7.35 -32.31
C ALA A 58 -35.50 -7.76 -30.86
N GLN A 59 -34.64 -6.99 -30.18
CA GLN A 59 -34.36 -7.16 -28.76
C GLN A 59 -34.37 -5.78 -28.10
N ALA A 60 -35.55 -5.15 -28.06
CA ALA A 60 -35.87 -4.26 -26.96
C ALA A 60 -36.09 -5.12 -25.71
N ASP A 61 -35.03 -5.83 -25.29
CA ASP A 61 -34.98 -6.41 -23.96
C ASP A 61 -34.88 -5.24 -23.01
N PHE A 62 -35.90 -5.09 -22.18
CA PHE A 62 -36.02 -4.05 -21.17
C PHE A 62 -34.70 -4.01 -20.38
N MET A 63 -33.92 -2.94 -20.55
CA MET A 63 -32.88 -2.60 -19.59
C MET A 63 -33.60 -2.18 -18.30
N ALA A 64 -34.02 -3.18 -17.52
CA ALA A 64 -34.34 -3.02 -16.13
C ALA A 64 -33.05 -2.55 -15.47
N TYR A 65 -32.98 -1.27 -15.14
CA TYR A 65 -31.97 -0.75 -14.24
C TYR A 65 -32.02 -1.64 -13.00
N PRO A 66 -30.94 -2.37 -12.64
CA PRO A 66 -30.90 -3.02 -11.35
C PRO A 66 -31.03 -1.89 -10.34
N THR A 67 -32.20 -1.77 -9.73
CA THR A 67 -32.36 -0.94 -8.55
C THR A 67 -31.41 -1.58 -7.56
N GLN A 68 -30.24 -0.97 -7.36
CA GLN A 68 -29.28 -1.42 -6.38
C GLN A 68 -30.02 -1.49 -5.06
N ALA A 69 -30.38 -2.71 -4.67
CA ALA A 69 -30.84 -2.98 -3.33
C ALA A 69 -29.74 -2.43 -2.43
N HIS A 70 -30.08 -1.42 -1.62
CA HIS A 70 -29.16 -0.87 -0.66
C HIS A 70 -28.80 -2.03 0.25
N THR A 71 -27.61 -2.60 0.05
CA THR A 71 -27.05 -3.58 0.97
C THR A 71 -27.15 -2.92 2.34
N PRO A 72 -27.86 -3.52 3.32
CA PRO A 72 -27.97 -2.91 4.64
C PRO A 72 -26.54 -2.67 5.09
N ALA A 73 -26.19 -1.40 5.30
CA ALA A 73 -24.87 -1.03 5.72
C ALA A 73 -24.59 -1.83 6.99
N THR A 74 -23.70 -2.83 6.89
CA THR A 74 -23.07 -3.45 8.04
C THR A 74 -22.71 -2.31 8.96
N GLN A 75 -23.25 -2.31 10.18
CA GLN A 75 -23.15 -1.19 11.13
C GLN A 75 -21.71 -0.68 11.13
N ALA A 76 -21.48 0.42 10.40
CA ALA A 76 -20.16 0.99 10.30
C ALA A 76 -19.84 1.48 11.70
N SER A 77 -18.72 1.01 12.28
CA SER A 77 -18.27 1.48 13.58
C SER A 77 -18.35 3.00 13.59
N SER A 78 -19.09 3.55 14.55
CA SER A 78 -19.30 4.99 14.62
C SER A 78 -17.94 5.71 14.67
N PHE A 79 -17.88 6.94 14.17
CA PHE A 79 -16.67 7.76 14.28
C PHE A 79 -16.19 7.84 15.73
N THR A 80 -17.11 7.96 16.67
CA THR A 80 -16.83 7.98 18.12
C THR A 80 -16.15 6.70 18.59
N ASP A 81 -16.58 5.54 18.09
CA ASP A 81 -15.98 4.25 18.43
C ASP A 81 -14.54 4.19 17.92
N THR A 82 -14.34 4.50 16.64
CA THR A 82 -12.99 4.55 16.02
C THR A 82 -12.07 5.53 16.73
N ALA A 83 -12.58 6.71 17.10
CA ALA A 83 -11.82 7.73 17.83
C ALA A 83 -11.44 7.23 19.24
N THR A 84 -12.36 6.58 19.94
CA THR A 84 -12.12 5.99 21.27
C THR A 84 -11.07 4.88 21.20
N GLN A 85 -11.20 3.97 20.24
CA GLN A 85 -10.20 2.93 19.99
C GLN A 85 -8.83 3.53 19.66
N SER A 86 -8.78 4.58 18.85
CA SER A 86 -7.53 5.27 18.51
C SER A 86 -6.87 5.91 19.73
N LEU A 87 -7.65 6.51 20.64
CA LEU A 87 -7.14 7.06 21.91
C LEU A 87 -6.60 5.95 22.83
N ASN A 88 -7.31 4.83 22.94
CA ASN A 88 -6.81 3.66 23.67
C ASN A 88 -5.50 3.17 23.07
N ARG A 89 -5.41 3.11 21.74
CA ARG A 89 -4.19 2.69 21.04
C ARG A 89 -3.01 3.61 21.31
N VAL A 90 -3.25 4.92 21.37
CA VAL A 90 -2.21 5.91 21.72
C VAL A 90 -1.71 5.68 23.15
N ASN A 91 -2.60 5.37 24.09
CA ASN A 91 -2.23 5.01 25.47
C ASN A 91 -1.40 3.71 25.53
N GLU A 92 -1.77 2.69 24.77
CA GLU A 92 -0.98 1.45 24.66
C GLU A 92 0.42 1.71 24.09
N LEU A 93 0.54 2.53 23.04
CA LEU A 93 1.83 2.89 22.46
C LEU A 93 2.70 3.67 23.46
N GLN A 94 2.08 4.52 24.28
CA GLN A 94 2.75 5.26 25.34
C GLN A 94 3.29 4.30 26.42
N GLN A 95 2.48 3.35 26.88
CA GLN A 95 2.93 2.32 27.84
C GLN A 95 4.03 1.42 27.25
N ALA A 96 3.89 1.01 25.99
CA ALA A 96 4.90 0.20 25.31
C ALA A 96 6.25 0.93 25.21
N LYS A 97 6.23 2.23 24.92
CA LYS A 97 7.44 3.08 24.96
C LYS A 97 8.05 3.09 26.36
N ASP A 98 7.25 3.32 27.39
CA ASP A 98 7.76 3.42 28.76
C ASP A 98 8.36 2.09 29.23
N GLN A 99 7.71 0.98 28.90
CA GLN A 99 8.25 -0.36 29.17
C GLN A 99 9.56 -0.60 28.41
N ALA A 100 9.63 -0.24 27.13
CA ALA A 100 10.85 -0.38 26.34
C ALA A 100 12.01 0.45 26.92
N ILE A 101 11.74 1.65 27.45
CA ILE A 101 12.72 2.48 28.14
C ILE A 101 13.24 1.77 29.39
N VAL A 102 12.34 1.22 30.21
CA VAL A 102 12.71 0.50 31.45
C VAL A 102 13.50 -0.77 31.13
N ASP A 103 13.08 -1.54 30.14
CA ASP A 103 13.76 -2.76 29.71
C ASP A 103 15.17 -2.48 29.17
N PHE A 104 15.32 -1.36 28.45
CA PHE A 104 16.62 -0.89 27.96
C PHE A 104 17.52 -0.39 29.09
N ALA A 105 17.02 0.47 29.97
CA ALA A 105 17.77 1.00 31.09
C ALA A 105 18.18 -0.09 32.10
N SER A 106 17.36 -1.13 32.28
CA SER A 106 17.66 -2.27 33.14
C SER A 106 18.59 -3.31 32.48
N GLY A 107 18.98 -3.13 31.22
CA GLY A 107 19.83 -4.06 30.48
C GLY A 107 19.15 -5.37 30.08
N ARG A 108 17.85 -5.55 30.38
CA ARG A 108 17.05 -6.71 29.96
C ARG A 108 16.87 -6.77 28.45
N ASN A 109 16.82 -5.61 27.80
CA ASN A 109 16.78 -5.50 26.34
C ASN A 109 17.82 -4.49 25.86
N GLN A 110 18.84 -4.92 25.14
CA GLN A 110 19.89 -4.02 24.62
C GLN A 110 19.63 -3.56 23.19
N ASN A 111 18.47 -3.90 22.62
CA ASN A 111 18.13 -3.53 21.26
C ASN A 111 17.65 -2.07 21.19
N VAL A 112 18.59 -1.17 20.88
CA VAL A 112 18.31 0.26 20.70
C VAL A 112 17.33 0.54 19.55
N HIS A 113 17.26 -0.32 18.54
CA HIS A 113 16.38 -0.13 17.39
C HIS A 113 14.91 -0.27 17.79
N GLU A 114 14.58 -1.31 18.56
CA GLU A 114 13.23 -1.52 19.10
C GLU A 114 12.80 -0.38 20.02
N LEU A 115 13.71 0.10 20.89
CA LEU A 115 13.45 1.28 21.72
C LEU A 115 13.13 2.51 20.85
N MET A 116 13.96 2.79 19.84
CA MET A 116 13.73 3.92 18.95
C MET A 116 12.41 3.80 18.19
N ILE A 117 12.06 2.61 17.70
CA ILE A 117 10.77 2.36 17.03
C ILE A 117 9.61 2.63 17.99
N ALA A 118 9.65 2.11 19.22
CA ALA A 118 8.60 2.31 20.21
C ALA A 118 8.43 3.81 20.55
N MET A 119 9.55 4.53 20.73
CA MET A 119 9.56 5.97 20.96
C MET A 119 8.98 6.75 19.79
N GLN A 120 9.37 6.42 18.55
CA GLN A 120 8.87 7.09 17.34
C GLN A 120 7.38 6.85 17.15
N LYS A 121 6.90 5.61 17.33
CA LYS A 121 5.47 5.26 17.23
C LYS A 121 4.64 6.05 18.24
N SER A 122 5.04 6.07 19.51
CA SER A 122 4.35 6.82 20.56
C SER A 122 4.34 8.33 20.28
N SER A 123 5.49 8.91 19.88
CA SER A 123 5.59 10.34 19.57
C SER A 123 4.73 10.74 18.38
N LEU A 124 4.77 9.94 17.30
CA LEU A 124 3.96 10.20 16.11
C LEU A 124 2.46 10.07 16.41
N ALA A 125 2.06 9.03 17.15
CA ALA A 125 0.68 8.84 17.57
C ALA A 125 0.17 10.03 18.39
N MET A 126 0.93 10.50 19.37
CA MET A 126 0.55 11.68 20.17
C MET A 126 0.44 12.96 19.35
N LYS A 127 1.35 13.18 18.40
CA LYS A 127 1.27 14.32 17.47
C LYS A 127 0.00 14.26 16.63
N LEU A 128 -0.32 13.09 16.09
CA LEU A 128 -1.55 12.87 15.32
C LEU A 128 -2.79 13.13 16.18
N THR A 129 -2.86 12.60 17.40
CA THR A 129 -3.96 12.85 18.34
C THR A 129 -4.15 14.33 18.63
N THR A 130 -3.06 15.06 18.82
CA THR A 130 -3.11 16.52 19.07
C THR A 130 -3.62 17.27 17.85
N ALA A 131 -3.17 16.89 16.64
CA ALA A 131 -3.64 17.49 15.39
C ALA A 131 -5.15 17.26 15.19
N VAL A 132 -5.62 16.02 15.39
CA VAL A 132 -7.04 15.67 15.29
C VAL A 132 -7.86 16.43 16.34
N ARG A 133 -7.41 16.47 17.61
CA ARG A 133 -8.04 17.26 18.67
C ARG A 133 -8.18 18.72 18.26
N GLY A 134 -7.12 19.31 17.69
CA GLY A 134 -7.16 20.68 17.18
C GLY A 134 -8.24 20.88 16.12
N LYS A 135 -8.34 19.97 15.15
CA LYS A 135 -9.36 20.01 14.09
C LYS A 135 -10.78 19.84 14.59
N VAL A 136 -11.00 18.99 15.59
CA VAL A 136 -12.32 18.85 16.22
C VAL A 136 -12.74 20.14 16.94
N LEU A 137 -11.82 20.78 17.66
CA LEU A 137 -12.09 22.06 18.31
C LEU A 137 -12.33 23.19 17.30
N GLU A 138 -11.60 23.19 16.19
CA GLU A 138 -11.81 24.13 15.08
C GLU A 138 -13.20 23.97 14.45
N ALA A 139 -13.61 22.73 14.15
CA ALA A 139 -14.94 22.43 13.62
C ALA A 139 -16.06 22.85 14.59
N TYR A 140 -15.88 22.62 15.90
CA TYR A 140 -16.83 23.08 16.90
C TYR A 140 -16.94 24.62 16.91
N LYS A 141 -15.82 25.33 16.87
CA LYS A 141 -15.80 26.79 16.79
C LYS A 141 -16.50 27.29 15.54
N GLU A 142 -16.27 26.67 14.39
CA GLU A 142 -16.91 27.06 13.13
C GLU A 142 -18.43 26.89 13.19
N LEU A 143 -18.90 25.74 13.70
CA LEU A 143 -20.33 25.51 13.95
C LEU A 143 -20.94 26.59 14.86
N SER A 144 -20.21 27.01 15.91
CA SER A 144 -20.69 28.06 16.82
C SER A 144 -20.76 29.44 16.17
N LYS A 145 -19.91 29.72 15.16
CA LYS A 145 -19.89 31.00 14.44
C LYS A 145 -20.96 31.10 13.38
N MET A 146 -21.35 29.98 12.77
CA MET A 146 -22.43 29.95 11.78
C MET A 146 -23.83 30.15 12.38
N GLN A 147 -23.97 30.03 13.70
CA GLN A 147 -25.25 30.12 14.41
C GLN A 147 -25.56 31.54 14.93
N PHE A 148 -25.30 32.60 14.16
CA PHE A 148 -25.80 33.95 14.45
C PHE A 148 -25.97 34.77 13.17
#